data_AF-A0A6A8AHY6-F1
#
_entry.id   AF-A0A6A8AHY6-F1
#
_cell.length_a   1.000
_cell.length_b   1.000
_cell.length_c   1.000
_cell.angle_alpha   90.00
_cell.angle_beta   90.00
_cell.angle_gamma   90.00
#
_symmetry.space_group_name_H-M   'P 1'
#
loop_
_entity.id
_entity.type
_entity.pdbx_description
1 polymer ?
#
loop_
_entity_poly.entity_id
_entity_poly.type
_entity_poly.pdbx_seq_one_letter_code
_entity_poly.pdbx_strand_id
1 'polypeptide(L)'
;MNFLPPIRQNRRSGVRILPNSASPRPLSGKPTMPDLYLCLRALHLICDFVLIAGMLMNAFVIGMVPPAIRTGVIEVLRKYDRIVNTTALAGVWIFGLWLAFGYTGFAGNGWLHAKLLFVVLLSALHGMQQGWMRRMAKDPKLDPPAFVRAGMPIILLSTVIIVALAAIKPF
;
A
#
# COMPACT_ATOMS: atom_id res chain seq x y z
N MET A 1 46.02 57.42 71.21
CA MET A 1 46.10 56.04 70.65
C MET A 1 44.71 55.43 70.69
N ASN A 2 44.06 55.29 69.53
CA ASN A 2 43.20 54.17 69.15
C ASN A 2 42.52 54.48 67.82
N PHE A 3 43.19 53.97 66.79
CA PHE A 3 42.78 53.86 65.39
C PHE A 3 41.49 53.04 65.28
N LEU A 4 40.55 53.50 64.47
CA LEU A 4 39.48 52.66 63.93
C LEU A 4 40.02 51.84 62.75
N PRO A 5 39.84 50.51 62.71
CA PRO A 5 40.01 49.72 61.50
C PRO A 5 38.67 49.48 60.75
N PRO A 6 38.74 49.15 59.45
CA PRO A 6 37.63 49.35 58.51
C PRO A 6 36.68 48.14 58.33
N ILE A 7 35.56 48.49 57.70
CA ILE A 7 34.40 47.70 57.25
C ILE A 7 34.82 46.44 56.48
N ARG A 8 34.28 45.27 56.88
CA ARG A 8 34.35 44.02 56.10
C ARG A 8 32.99 43.73 55.46
N GLN A 9 32.94 43.81 54.13
CA GLN A 9 31.77 43.47 53.33
C GLN A 9 31.41 41.99 53.48
N ASN A 10 30.10 41.76 53.66
CA ASN A 10 29.50 40.47 53.87
C ASN A 10 29.49 39.65 52.57
N ARG A 11 29.85 38.38 52.74
CA ARG A 11 29.91 37.29 51.78
C ARG A 11 28.49 36.72 51.63
N ARG A 12 27.92 36.70 50.42
CA ARG A 12 27.01 35.65 49.86
C ARG A 12 26.11 36.19 48.74
N SER A 13 26.44 35.83 47.51
CA SER A 13 25.46 35.40 46.49
C SER A 13 26.24 34.84 45.30
N GLY A 14 26.70 33.60 45.45
CA GLY A 14 27.18 32.82 44.31
C GLY A 14 26.00 32.47 43.41
N VAL A 15 25.58 33.39 42.54
CA VAL A 15 24.79 33.06 41.36
C VAL A 15 25.75 32.41 40.39
N ARG A 16 25.86 31.08 40.48
CA ARG A 16 26.53 30.25 39.49
C ARG A 16 25.68 30.32 38.22
N ILE A 17 26.03 31.23 37.31
CA ILE A 17 25.58 31.19 35.92
C ILE A 17 26.06 29.83 35.37
N LEU A 18 25.12 28.89 35.22
CA LEU A 18 25.41 27.68 34.45
C LEU A 18 25.65 28.13 33.00
N PRO A 19 26.75 27.72 32.36
CA PRO A 19 26.84 27.86 30.92
C PRO A 19 25.67 27.07 30.32
N ASN A 20 24.90 27.74 29.46
CA ASN A 20 23.89 27.11 28.64
C ASN A 20 24.58 26.02 27.79
N SER A 21 24.64 24.80 28.31
CA SER A 21 25.00 23.62 27.55
C SER A 21 23.80 23.27 26.67
N ALA A 22 23.55 24.13 25.67
CA ALA A 22 22.86 23.73 24.46
C ALA A 22 23.74 22.67 23.81
N SER A 23 23.62 21.44 24.29
CA SER A 23 24.01 20.27 23.52
C SER A 23 23.25 20.38 22.20
N PRO A 24 23.94 20.40 21.04
CA PRO A 24 23.24 20.22 19.78
C PRO A 24 22.44 18.94 19.93
N ARG A 25 21.11 19.02 19.81
CA ARG A 25 20.31 17.80 19.71
C ARG A 25 20.96 16.99 18.59
N PRO A 26 21.38 15.74 18.82
CA PRO A 26 21.73 14.89 17.70
C PRO A 26 20.47 14.87 16.84
N LEU A 27 20.51 15.51 15.67
CA LEU A 27 19.55 15.25 14.62
C LEU A 27 19.69 13.76 14.42
N SER A 28 18.76 13.02 15.01
CA SER A 28 18.70 11.58 15.03
C SER A 28 18.91 11.14 13.60
N GLY A 29 20.14 10.73 13.28
CA GLY A 29 20.55 10.15 12.02
C GLY A 29 19.95 8.77 11.89
N LYS A 30 18.62 8.69 12.01
CA LYS A 30 17.89 7.58 11.43
C LYS A 30 18.19 7.70 9.94
N PRO A 31 18.79 6.68 9.31
CA PRO A 31 18.89 6.68 7.87
C PRO A 31 17.47 6.88 7.36
N THR A 32 17.18 8.06 6.80
CA THR A 32 15.95 8.28 6.08
C THR A 32 16.03 7.28 4.94
N MET A 33 15.17 6.26 4.96
CA MET A 33 14.90 5.54 3.73
C MET A 33 14.60 6.65 2.70
N PRO A 34 15.24 6.64 1.51
CA PRO A 34 15.10 7.75 0.56
C PRO A 34 13.62 8.09 0.46
N ASP A 35 13.21 9.35 0.57
CA ASP A 35 11.79 9.73 0.57
C ASP A 35 11.02 9.06 -0.58
N LEU A 36 11.72 8.81 -1.69
CA LEU A 36 11.29 8.01 -2.83
C LEU A 36 10.85 6.58 -2.49
N TYR A 37 11.56 5.81 -1.67
CA TYR A 37 11.18 4.45 -1.27
C TYR A 37 9.82 4.45 -0.56
N LEU A 38 9.63 5.38 0.38
CA LEU A 38 8.38 5.48 1.13
C LEU A 38 7.23 5.90 0.20
N CYS A 39 7.48 6.85 -0.71
CA CYS A 39 6.52 7.25 -1.74
C CYS A 39 6.16 6.08 -2.66
N LEU A 40 7.13 5.33 -3.20
CA LEU A 40 6.89 4.18 -4.07
C LEU A 40 6.10 3.09 -3.34
N ARG A 41 6.45 2.80 -2.08
CA ARG A 41 5.72 1.83 -1.25
C ARG A 41 4.28 2.27 -0.99
N ALA A 42 4.05 3.55 -0.71
CA ALA A 42 2.71 4.09 -0.52
C ALA A 42 1.88 4.04 -1.81
N LEU A 43 2.45 4.48 -2.94
CA LEU A 43 1.80 4.44 -4.25
C LEU A 43 1.46 3.00 -4.66
N HIS A 44 2.39 2.05 -4.48
CA HIS A 44 2.13 0.63 -4.75
C HIS A 44 0.94 0.12 -3.94
N LEU A 45 0.90 0.41 -2.64
CA LEU A 45 -0.17 -0.03 -1.76
C LEU A 45 -1.53 0.61 -2.10
N ILE A 46 -1.55 1.90 -2.48
CA ILE A 46 -2.77 2.56 -2.96
C ILE A 46 -3.28 1.86 -4.24
N CYS A 47 -2.39 1.58 -5.20
CA CYS A 47 -2.75 0.83 -6.40
C CYS A 47 -3.30 -0.55 -6.08
N ASP A 48 -2.71 -1.28 -5.14
CA ASP A 48 -3.19 -2.59 -4.69
C ASP A 48 -4.63 -2.51 -4.16
N PHE A 49 -4.93 -1.53 -3.28
CA PHE A 49 -6.27 -1.37 -2.71
C PHE A 49 -7.31 -0.96 -3.76
N VAL A 50 -6.97 -0.03 -4.65
CA VAL A 50 -7.87 0.37 -5.74
C VAL A 50 -8.19 -0.83 -6.63
N LEU A 51 -7.16 -1.62 -6.99
CA LEU A 51 -7.31 -2.82 -7.80
C LEU A 51 -8.25 -3.84 -7.14
N ILE A 52 -8.02 -4.15 -5.85
CA ILE A 52 -8.85 -5.10 -5.09
C ILE A 52 -10.30 -4.61 -5.03
N ALA A 53 -10.53 -3.34 -4.71
CA ALA A 53 -11.87 -2.78 -4.64
C ALA A 53 -12.61 -2.89 -5.98
N GLY A 54 -11.97 -2.54 -7.10
CA GLY A 54 -12.57 -2.67 -8.43
C GLY A 54 -12.82 -4.13 -8.83
N MET A 55 -11.90 -5.04 -8.52
CA MET A 55 -12.09 -6.47 -8.80
C MET A 55 -13.23 -7.09 -7.97
N LEU A 56 -13.42 -6.65 -6.73
CA LEU A 56 -14.56 -7.07 -5.89
C LEU A 56 -15.89 -6.53 -6.46
N MET A 57 -15.92 -5.28 -6.93
CA MET A 57 -17.10 -4.75 -7.64
C MET A 57 -17.42 -5.55 -8.90
N ASN A 58 -16.40 -5.91 -9.70
CA ASN A 58 -16.59 -6.78 -10.86
C ASN A 58 -17.14 -8.15 -10.46
N ALA A 59 -16.55 -8.78 -9.43
CA ALA A 59 -17.00 -10.07 -8.94
C ALA A 59 -18.46 -10.03 -8.43
N PHE A 60 -18.84 -8.95 -7.75
CA PHE A 60 -20.21 -8.70 -7.32
C PHE A 60 -21.18 -8.64 -8.50
N VAL A 61 -20.87 -7.84 -9.53
CA VAL A 61 -21.72 -7.72 -10.73
C VAL A 61 -21.82 -9.04 -11.49
N ILE A 62 -20.71 -9.78 -11.58
CA ILE A 62 -20.65 -11.08 -12.25
C ILE A 62 -21.44 -12.15 -11.48
N GLY A 63 -21.32 -12.19 -10.16
CA GLY A 63 -21.83 -13.30 -9.34
C GLY A 63 -23.21 -13.07 -8.74
N MET A 64 -23.60 -11.82 -8.46
CA MET A 64 -24.73 -11.52 -7.57
C MET A 64 -25.79 -10.61 -8.17
N VAL A 65 -25.46 -9.81 -9.21
CA VAL A 65 -26.45 -8.89 -9.81
C VAL A 65 -27.39 -9.66 -10.74
N PRO A 66 -28.73 -9.59 -10.59
CA PRO A 66 -29.65 -10.38 -11.41
C PRO A 66 -29.66 -9.92 -12.89
N PRO A 67 -29.90 -10.83 -13.87
CA PRO A 67 -29.86 -10.52 -15.30
C PRO A 67 -30.73 -9.32 -15.73
N ALA A 68 -31.85 -9.07 -15.03
CA ALA A 68 -32.79 -7.99 -15.34
C ALA A 68 -32.17 -6.58 -15.32
N ILE A 69 -31.18 -6.33 -14.44
CA ILE A 69 -30.52 -5.02 -14.31
C ILE A 69 -29.03 -5.08 -14.67
N ARG A 70 -28.48 -6.28 -14.85
CA ARG A 70 -27.04 -6.54 -15.00
C ARG A 70 -26.42 -5.77 -16.16
N THR A 71 -27.08 -5.72 -17.32
CA THR A 71 -26.54 -5.06 -18.52
C THR A 71 -26.26 -3.57 -18.30
N GLY A 72 -27.19 -2.84 -17.68
CA GLY A 72 -27.04 -1.41 -17.40
C GLY A 72 -25.89 -1.14 -16.42
N VAL A 73 -25.80 -1.96 -15.36
CA VAL A 73 -24.71 -1.88 -14.37
C VAL A 73 -23.36 -2.19 -15.02
N ILE A 74 -23.28 -3.23 -15.86
CA ILE A 74 -22.06 -3.63 -16.56
C ILE A 74 -21.55 -2.50 -17.46
N GLU A 75 -22.41 -1.80 -18.19
CA GLU A 75 -21.98 -0.76 -19.12
C GLU A 75 -21.30 0.42 -18.40
N VAL A 76 -21.82 0.83 -17.24
CA VAL A 76 -21.22 1.86 -16.39
C VAL A 76 -19.93 1.34 -15.77
N LEU A 77 -19.98 0.17 -15.13
CA LEU A 77 -18.84 -0.40 -14.41
C LEU A 77 -17.65 -0.68 -15.34
N ARG A 78 -17.89 -1.13 -16.56
CA ARG A 78 -16.83 -1.39 -17.54
C ARG A 78 -16.05 -0.14 -17.95
N LYS A 79 -16.69 1.04 -17.96
CA LYS A 79 -16.00 2.31 -18.26
C LYS A 79 -15.10 2.69 -17.09
N TYR A 80 -15.63 2.60 -15.87
CA TYR A 80 -14.88 2.81 -14.64
C TYR A 80 -13.68 1.86 -14.55
N ASP A 81 -13.90 0.55 -14.73
CA ASP A 81 -12.84 -0.45 -14.56
C ASP A 81 -11.71 -0.27 -15.58
N ARG A 82 -12.05 0.08 -16.83
CA ARG A 82 -11.04 0.34 -17.87
C ARG A 82 -10.13 1.51 -17.52
N ILE A 83 -10.63 2.54 -16.84
CA ILE A 83 -9.87 3.74 -16.50
C ILE A 83 -9.17 3.54 -15.16
N VAL A 84 -9.91 3.22 -14.12
CA VAL A 84 -9.40 3.20 -12.75
C VAL A 84 -8.66 1.90 -12.46
N ASN A 85 -9.30 0.76 -12.72
CA ASN A 85 -8.76 -0.53 -12.31
C ASN A 85 -7.58 -0.99 -13.19
N THR A 86 -7.64 -0.73 -14.50
CA THR A 86 -6.49 -0.96 -15.39
C THR A 86 -5.30 -0.08 -15.02
N THR A 87 -5.52 1.20 -14.67
CA THR A 87 -4.44 2.10 -14.25
C THR A 87 -3.87 1.67 -12.90
N ALA A 88 -4.73 1.24 -11.97
CA ALA A 88 -4.30 0.66 -10.71
C ALA A 88 -3.46 -0.60 -10.94
N LEU A 89 -3.89 -1.51 -11.82
CA LEU A 89 -3.13 -2.71 -12.18
C LEU A 89 -1.75 -2.37 -12.76
N ALA A 90 -1.70 -1.39 -13.68
CA ALA A 90 -0.44 -0.89 -14.22
C ALA A 90 0.46 -0.33 -13.10
N GLY A 91 -0.11 0.43 -12.16
CA GLY A 91 0.62 0.94 -10.99
C GLY A 91 1.14 -0.16 -10.07
N VAL A 92 0.36 -1.22 -9.81
CA VAL A 92 0.80 -2.40 -9.05
C VAL A 92 2.06 -3.00 -9.66
N TRP A 93 2.06 -3.20 -10.99
CA TRP A 93 3.21 -3.73 -11.71
C TRP A 93 4.40 -2.77 -11.75
N ILE A 94 4.18 -1.50 -12.11
CA ILE A 94 5.25 -0.50 -12.23
C ILE A 94 5.94 -0.28 -10.87
N PHE A 95 5.18 0.06 -9.83
CA PHE A 95 5.76 0.33 -8.52
C PHE A 95 6.27 -0.94 -7.84
N GLY A 96 5.59 -2.07 -8.04
CA GLY A 96 6.03 -3.37 -7.50
C GLY A 96 7.36 -3.82 -8.08
N LEU A 97 7.52 -3.75 -9.41
CA LEU A 97 8.79 -4.08 -10.08
C LEU A 97 9.88 -3.07 -9.73
N TRP A 98 9.56 -1.78 -9.64
CA TRP A 98 10.53 -0.77 -9.19
C TRP A 98 11.06 -1.09 -7.79
N LEU A 99 10.17 -1.41 -6.84
CA LEU A 99 10.57 -1.80 -5.49
C LEU A 99 11.40 -3.09 -5.50
N ALA A 100 11.03 -4.06 -6.33
CA ALA A 100 11.73 -5.32 -6.44
C ALA A 100 13.16 -5.13 -6.97
N PHE A 101 13.35 -4.43 -8.08
CA PHE A 101 14.68 -4.23 -8.68
C PHE A 101 15.53 -3.19 -7.94
N GLY A 102 14.92 -2.13 -7.40
CA GLY A 102 15.64 -1.00 -6.82
C GLY A 102 16.00 -1.15 -5.34
N TYR A 103 15.23 -1.93 -4.57
CA TYR A 103 15.38 -1.95 -3.10
C TYR A 103 15.40 -3.35 -2.49
N THR A 104 14.72 -4.32 -3.09
CA THR A 104 14.49 -5.63 -2.45
C THR A 104 15.42 -6.70 -2.99
N GLY A 105 15.59 -6.75 -4.32
CA GLY A 105 16.24 -7.85 -5.03
C GLY A 105 15.38 -9.11 -5.07
N PHE A 106 15.50 -9.91 -6.13
CA PHE A 106 14.80 -11.19 -6.25
C PHE A 106 15.56 -12.33 -5.55
N ALA A 107 16.90 -12.33 -5.58
CA ALA A 107 17.70 -13.41 -5.01
C ALA A 107 17.52 -13.51 -3.49
N GLY A 108 17.27 -14.73 -2.98
CA GLY A 108 17.13 -14.99 -1.55
C GLY A 108 15.84 -14.47 -0.89
N ASN A 109 14.91 -13.87 -1.67
CA ASN A 109 13.63 -13.37 -1.18
C ASN A 109 12.49 -14.21 -1.76
N GLY A 110 12.24 -15.40 -1.20
CA GLY A 110 11.18 -16.23 -1.76
C GLY A 110 9.79 -15.60 -1.54
N TRP A 111 9.58 -14.86 -0.44
CA TRP A 111 8.30 -14.18 -0.18
C TRP A 111 7.89 -13.23 -1.32
N LEU A 112 8.88 -12.63 -2.01
CA LEU A 112 8.66 -11.76 -3.16
C LEU A 112 8.15 -12.55 -4.37
N HIS A 113 8.71 -13.74 -4.62
CA HIS A 113 8.27 -14.62 -5.70
C HIS A 113 6.83 -15.12 -5.47
N ALA A 114 6.52 -15.49 -4.23
CA ALA A 114 5.16 -15.88 -3.87
C ALA A 114 4.18 -14.71 -4.05
N LYS A 115 4.53 -13.50 -3.60
CA LYS A 115 3.71 -12.30 -3.83
C LYS A 115 3.51 -12.06 -5.32
N LEU A 116 4.56 -12.16 -6.12
CA LEU A 116 4.50 -11.94 -7.57
C LEU A 116 3.57 -12.95 -8.26
N LEU A 117 3.61 -14.22 -7.85
CA LEU A 117 2.69 -15.24 -8.35
C LEU A 117 1.22 -14.84 -8.10
N PHE A 118 0.89 -14.38 -6.89
CA PHE A 118 -0.47 -13.90 -6.61
C PHE A 118 -0.86 -12.68 -7.44
N VAL A 119 0.06 -11.73 -7.65
CA VAL A 119 -0.19 -10.56 -8.51
C VAL A 119 -0.47 -11.00 -9.95
N VAL A 120 0.27 -11.97 -10.50
CA VAL A 120 -0.01 -12.54 -11.82
C VAL A 120 -1.39 -13.20 -11.87
N LEU A 121 -1.74 -14.01 -10.87
CA LEU A 121 -3.04 -14.69 -10.81
C LEU A 121 -4.20 -13.70 -10.72
N LEU A 122 -4.07 -12.66 -9.90
CA LEU A 122 -5.06 -11.58 -9.80
C LEU A 122 -5.16 -10.77 -11.10
N SER A 123 -4.03 -10.50 -11.77
CA SER A 123 -4.01 -9.85 -13.09
C SER A 123 -4.79 -10.67 -14.14
N ALA A 124 -4.56 -11.99 -14.17
CA ALA A 124 -5.27 -12.90 -15.06
C ALA A 124 -6.77 -12.95 -14.74
N LEU A 125 -7.14 -13.02 -13.46
CA LEU A 125 -8.53 -12.98 -13.02
C LEU A 125 -9.21 -11.67 -13.43
N HIS A 126 -8.56 -10.51 -13.26
CA HIS A 126 -9.08 -9.22 -13.69
C HIS A 126 -9.36 -9.17 -15.20
N GLY A 127 -8.41 -9.67 -16.01
CA GLY A 127 -8.60 -9.80 -17.45
C GLY A 127 -9.78 -10.71 -17.82
N MET A 128 -9.96 -11.83 -17.12
CA MET A 128 -11.12 -12.70 -17.32
C MET A 128 -12.43 -12.03 -16.90
N GLN A 129 -12.46 -11.31 -15.79
CA GLN A 129 -13.64 -10.53 -15.37
C GLN A 129 -14.02 -9.51 -16.45
N GLN A 130 -13.05 -8.78 -16.99
CA GLN A 130 -13.26 -7.85 -18.12
C GLN A 130 -13.85 -8.54 -19.35
N GLY A 131 -13.33 -9.72 -19.72
CA GLY A 131 -13.84 -10.53 -20.81
C GLY A 131 -15.28 -10.99 -20.60
N TRP A 132 -15.60 -11.46 -19.40
CA TRP A 132 -16.95 -11.94 -19.07
C TRP A 132 -17.96 -10.81 -18.95
N MET A 133 -17.59 -9.66 -18.41
CA MET A 133 -18.45 -8.47 -18.44
C MET A 133 -18.77 -8.03 -19.87
N ARG A 134 -17.84 -8.14 -20.82
CA ARG A 134 -18.13 -7.88 -22.25
C ARG A 134 -19.16 -8.85 -22.83
N ARG A 135 -19.07 -10.13 -22.47
CA ARG A 135 -19.99 -11.18 -22.94
C ARG A 135 -21.38 -11.00 -22.32
N MET A 136 -21.46 -10.79 -21.01
CA MET A 136 -22.72 -10.58 -20.29
C MET A 136 -23.41 -9.26 -20.64
N ALA A 137 -22.67 -8.24 -21.11
CA ALA A 137 -23.28 -7.04 -21.67
C ALA A 137 -24.09 -7.34 -22.94
N LYS A 138 -23.69 -8.35 -23.72
CA LYS A 138 -24.39 -8.78 -24.94
C LYS A 138 -25.50 -9.78 -24.63
N ASP A 139 -25.25 -10.70 -23.71
CA ASP A 139 -26.23 -11.67 -23.23
C ASP A 139 -26.15 -11.80 -21.70
N PRO A 140 -27.06 -11.14 -20.96
CA PRO A 140 -27.01 -11.10 -19.50
C PRO A 140 -27.37 -12.42 -18.82
N LYS A 141 -27.83 -13.43 -19.57
CA LYS A 141 -28.12 -14.78 -19.04
C LYS A 141 -26.92 -15.72 -19.14
N LEU A 142 -25.80 -15.28 -19.72
CA LEU A 142 -24.58 -16.08 -19.80
C LEU A 142 -23.97 -16.31 -18.43
N ASP A 143 -23.71 -17.58 -18.14
CA ASP A 143 -22.97 -17.99 -16.95
C ASP A 143 -21.45 -18.04 -17.21
N PRO A 144 -20.65 -17.37 -16.37
CA PRO A 144 -19.20 -17.47 -16.44
C PRO A 144 -18.69 -18.79 -15.83
N PRO A 145 -17.48 -19.24 -16.22
CA PRO A 145 -16.79 -20.38 -15.63
C PRO A 145 -16.72 -20.26 -14.12
N ALA A 146 -16.72 -21.40 -13.44
CA ALA A 146 -16.73 -21.49 -11.99
C ALA A 146 -15.64 -20.62 -11.33
N PHE A 147 -14.45 -20.57 -11.92
CA PHE A 147 -13.34 -19.74 -11.44
C PHE A 147 -13.65 -18.24 -11.43
N VAL A 148 -14.25 -17.72 -12.51
CA VAL A 148 -14.60 -16.28 -12.63
C VAL A 148 -15.77 -15.95 -11.71
N ARG A 149 -16.72 -16.89 -11.56
CA ARG A 149 -17.83 -16.76 -10.60
C ARG A 149 -17.35 -16.76 -9.15
N ALA A 150 -16.32 -17.55 -8.85
CA ALA A 150 -15.64 -17.57 -7.55
C ALA A 150 -14.66 -16.41 -7.36
N GLY A 151 -14.69 -15.37 -8.22
CA GLY A 151 -13.76 -14.24 -8.14
C GLY A 151 -13.74 -13.58 -6.76
N MET A 152 -14.90 -13.36 -6.13
CA MET A 152 -14.98 -12.70 -4.82
C MET A 152 -14.16 -13.41 -3.72
N PRO A 153 -14.40 -14.71 -3.41
CA PRO A 153 -13.57 -15.41 -2.42
C PRO A 153 -12.11 -15.54 -2.85
N ILE A 154 -11.81 -15.71 -4.15
CA ILE A 154 -10.43 -15.78 -4.64
C ILE A 154 -9.67 -14.47 -4.36
N ILE A 155 -10.29 -13.31 -4.63
CA ILE A 155 -9.70 -12.00 -4.40
C ILE A 155 -9.45 -11.76 -2.91
N LEU A 156 -10.43 -12.05 -2.06
CA LEU A 156 -10.31 -11.87 -0.61
C LEU A 156 -9.22 -12.76 -0.02
N LEU A 157 -9.20 -14.05 -0.39
CA LEU A 157 -8.18 -14.99 0.09
C LEU A 157 -6.78 -14.58 -0.38
N SER A 158 -6.64 -14.21 -1.66
CA SER A 158 -5.37 -13.73 -2.21
C SER A 158 -4.90 -12.47 -1.48
N THR A 159 -5.80 -11.54 -1.17
CA THR A 159 -5.48 -10.32 -0.43
C THR A 159 -4.92 -10.64 0.95
N VAL A 160 -5.57 -11.54 1.71
CA VAL A 160 -5.09 -11.96 3.03
C VAL A 160 -3.70 -12.60 2.93
N ILE A 161 -3.50 -13.49 1.97
CA ILE A 161 -2.21 -14.16 1.77
C ILE A 161 -1.11 -13.14 1.40
N ILE A 162 -1.39 -12.22 0.47
CA ILE A 162 -0.44 -11.18 0.06
C ILE A 162 -0.04 -10.30 1.26
N VAL A 163 -1.00 -9.88 2.09
CA VAL A 163 -0.74 -9.07 3.29
C VAL A 163 0.09 -9.86 4.30
N ALA A 164 -0.24 -11.14 4.53
CA ALA A 164 0.53 -12.01 5.41
C ALA A 164 1.97 -12.20 4.92
N LEU A 165 2.18 -12.46 3.62
CA LEU A 165 3.50 -12.54 3.00
C LEU A 165 4.29 -11.24 3.19
N ALA A 166 3.64 -10.08 3.03
CA ALA A 166 4.29 -8.79 3.16
C ALA A 166 4.65 -8.44 4.62
N ALA A 167 3.84 -8.88 5.58
CA ALA A 167 4.05 -8.59 7.01
C ALA A 167 5.04 -9.55 7.67
N ILE A 168 4.92 -10.85 7.39
CA ILE A 168 5.66 -11.91 8.08
C ILE A 168 6.99 -12.20 7.38
N LYS A 169 7.06 -12.03 6.05
CA LYS A 169 8.23 -12.35 5.19
C LYS A 169 8.89 -13.68 5.59
N PRO A 170 8.17 -14.80 5.51
CA PRO A 170 8.60 -16.03 6.19
C PRO A 170 9.82 -16.73 5.56
N PHE A 171 10.29 -16.29 4.39
CA PHE A 171 11.35 -16.94 3.61
C PHE A 171 11.96 -16.00 2.58
#